data_AF-A0AAE9FC48-F1
#
_entry.id   AF-A0AAE9FC48-F1
#
_cell.length_a   1.000
_cell.length_b   1.000
_cell.length_c   1.000
_cell.angle_alpha   90.00
_cell.angle_beta   90.00
_cell.angle_gamma   90.00
#
_symmetry.space_group_name_H-M   'P 1'
#
loop_
_entity.id
_entity.type
_entity.pdbx_description
1 polymer ?
#
loop_
_entity_poly.entity_id
_entity_poly.type
_entity_poly.pdbx_seq_one_letter_code
_entity_poly.pdbx_strand_id
1 'polypeptide(L)'
;MNFRNQELVLNSFLNDHWGPGIRHNHPLTSHDQFHVRIFVHEGYYNITVNNDLLVEYEHRFPVMAVQAIGIKGAVNVQSIIFKGFEFKTEWKKRHQLINGAVTNAYDSVPHAPSLSLIEGTQYY
;
A
#
# COMPACT_ATOMS: atom_id res chain seq x y z
N MET A 1 -14.77 0.47 -2.48
CA MET A 1 -14.77 1.66 -3.36
C MET A 1 -16.14 2.32 -3.30
N ASN A 2 -16.20 3.66 -3.34
CA ASN A 2 -17.46 4.38 -3.50
C ASN A 2 -17.70 4.51 -5.02
N PHE A 3 -18.71 3.82 -5.55
CA PHE A 3 -18.99 3.81 -6.99
C PHE A 3 -19.79 5.03 -7.48
N ARG A 4 -20.19 5.95 -6.58
CA ARG A 4 -21.00 7.11 -6.97
C ARG A 4 -20.21 8.18 -7.72
N ASN A 5 -18.91 8.28 -7.44
CA ASN A 5 -17.96 9.09 -8.19
C ASN A 5 -16.78 8.16 -8.48
N GLN A 6 -16.46 7.87 -9.75
CA GLN A 6 -15.37 6.97 -10.16
C GLN A 6 -13.99 7.57 -9.87
N GLU A 7 -13.72 7.83 -8.60
CA GLU A 7 -12.62 8.65 -8.13
C GLU A 7 -11.70 7.82 -7.22
N LEU A 8 -10.45 7.69 -7.65
CA LEU A 8 -9.36 7.19 -6.84
C LEU A 8 -8.77 8.36 -6.06
N VAL A 9 -8.63 8.18 -4.75
CA VAL A 9 -7.91 9.12 -3.89
C VAL A 9 -6.67 8.44 -3.35
N LEU A 10 -5.51 9.07 -3.55
CA LEU A 10 -4.24 8.66 -2.98
C LEU A 10 -3.80 9.66 -1.93
N ASN A 11 -3.34 9.17 -0.79
CA ASN A 11 -2.85 10.03 0.27
C ASN A 11 -1.82 9.31 1.14
N SER A 12 -1.13 10.08 1.97
CA SER A 12 -0.24 9.58 3.01
C SER A 12 -0.68 10.15 4.36
N PHE A 13 -0.72 9.29 5.35
CA PHE A 13 -0.96 9.64 6.74
C PHE A 13 0.38 9.59 7.47
N LEU A 14 0.82 10.73 7.99
CA LEU A 14 2.13 10.92 8.59
C LEU A 14 1.94 11.82 9.81
N ASN A 15 2.56 11.47 10.94
CA ASN A 15 2.48 12.24 12.18
C ASN A 15 1.02 12.63 12.54
N ASP A 16 0.14 11.63 12.54
CA ASP A 16 -1.26 11.73 12.96
C ASP A 16 -2.13 12.64 12.09
N HIS A 17 -1.65 13.00 10.90
CA HIS A 17 -2.33 13.90 9.99
C HIS A 17 -2.33 13.36 8.56
N TRP A 18 -3.46 13.58 7.87
CA TRP A 18 -3.56 13.34 6.44
C TRP A 18 -2.89 14.48 5.68
N GLY A 19 -2.02 14.12 4.73
CA GLY A 19 -1.50 15.06 3.76
C GLY A 19 -2.54 15.51 2.73
N PRO A 20 -2.14 16.32 1.74
CA PRO A 20 -2.99 16.67 0.61
C PRO A 20 -3.27 15.42 -0.25
N GLY A 21 -4.54 15.06 -0.41
CA GLY A 21 -4.95 13.95 -1.26
C GLY A 21 -4.83 14.28 -2.75
N ILE A 22 -4.42 13.30 -3.55
CA ILE A 22 -4.43 13.39 -5.02
C ILE A 22 -5.62 12.60 -5.53
N ARG A 23 -6.36 13.17 -6.47
CA ARG A 23 -7.61 12.63 -7.01
C ARG A 23 -7.43 12.30 -8.49
N HIS A 24 -7.81 11.10 -8.88
CA HIS A 24 -7.78 10.62 -10.26
C HIS A 24 -9.08 9.92 -10.61
N ASN A 25 -9.48 9.98 -11.88
CA ASN A 25 -10.55 9.11 -12.36
C ASN A 25 -10.02 7.69 -12.52
N HIS A 26 -10.85 6.67 -12.25
CA HIS A 26 -10.47 5.28 -12.45
C HIS A 26 -11.47 4.54 -13.36
N PRO A 27 -11.03 3.53 -14.14
CA PRO A 27 -11.91 2.81 -15.06
C PRO A 27 -12.78 1.74 -14.38
N LEU A 28 -12.62 1.52 -13.07
CA LEU A 28 -13.31 0.43 -12.36
C LEU A 28 -14.83 0.64 -12.32
N THR A 29 -15.53 -0.39 -12.75
CA THR A 29 -16.98 -0.57 -12.75
C THR A 29 -17.37 -1.55 -11.64
N SER A 30 -18.59 -1.42 -11.12
CA SER A 30 -19.10 -2.38 -10.14
C SER A 30 -19.20 -3.77 -10.76
N HIS A 31 -18.83 -4.81 -10.00
CA HIS A 31 -18.92 -6.24 -10.35
C HIS A 31 -17.90 -6.78 -11.35
N ASP A 32 -17.06 -5.95 -11.96
CA ASP A 32 -15.99 -6.43 -12.83
C ASP A 32 -14.75 -6.84 -12.03
N GLN A 33 -14.09 -7.91 -12.49
CA GLN A 33 -12.78 -8.29 -11.97
C GLN A 33 -11.74 -7.25 -12.37
N PHE A 34 -10.85 -6.93 -11.44
CA PHE A 34 -9.76 -6.00 -11.70
C PHE A 34 -8.44 -6.46 -11.11
N HIS A 35 -7.36 -5.98 -11.70
CA HIS A 35 -6.01 -6.19 -11.21
C HIS A 35 -5.38 -4.84 -10.87
N VAL A 36 -5.03 -4.63 -9.61
CA VAL A 36 -4.19 -3.50 -9.18
C VAL A 36 -2.76 -3.98 -9.07
N ARG A 37 -1.83 -3.25 -9.70
CA ARG A 37 -0.39 -3.45 -9.49
C ARG A 37 0.20 -2.18 -8.92
N ILE A 38 0.96 -2.32 -7.83
CA ILE A 38 1.76 -1.26 -7.25
C ILE A 38 3.21 -1.66 -7.45
N PHE A 39 3.91 -0.96 -8.35
CA PHE A 39 5.33 -1.14 -8.56
C PHE A 39 6.10 -0.04 -7.83
N VAL A 40 7.16 -0.41 -7.15
CA VAL A 40 7.95 0.50 -6.33
C VAL A 40 9.19 0.94 -7.10
N HIS A 41 9.26 2.21 -7.46
CA HIS A 41 10.48 2.85 -7.94
C HIS A 41 11.20 3.55 -6.78
N GLU A 42 12.42 4.02 -7.02
CA GLU A 42 13.23 4.72 -6.01
C GLU A 42 12.55 5.99 -5.47
N GLY A 43 11.81 6.72 -6.32
CA GLY A 43 11.15 7.99 -5.95
C GLY A 43 9.63 7.95 -5.86
N TYR A 44 8.96 6.92 -6.36
CA TYR A 44 7.50 6.89 -6.46
C TYR A 44 6.94 5.47 -6.54
N TYR A 45 5.63 5.36 -6.32
CA TYR A 45 4.84 4.18 -6.66
C TYR A 45 4.22 4.36 -8.04
N ASN A 46 4.44 3.40 -8.94
CA ASN A 46 3.72 3.29 -10.21
C ASN A 46 2.51 2.39 -9.99
N ILE A 47 1.30 2.94 -10.14
CA ILE A 47 0.05 2.22 -9.85
C ILE A 47 -0.69 2.00 -11.16
N THR A 48 -0.94 0.73 -11.50
CA THR A 48 -1.69 0.34 -12.70
C THR A 48 -2.95 -0.42 -12.34
N VAL A 49 -3.99 -0.26 -13.16
CA VAL A 49 -5.26 -0.98 -13.07
C VAL A 49 -5.51 -1.66 -14.41
N ASN A 50 -5.74 -2.97 -14.39
CA ASN A 50 -5.93 -3.78 -15.61
C ASN A 50 -4.82 -3.59 -16.65
N ASN A 51 -3.58 -3.39 -16.17
CA ASN A 51 -2.36 -3.09 -16.92
C ASN A 51 -2.22 -1.66 -17.45
N ASP A 52 -3.23 -0.80 -17.31
CA ASP A 52 -3.13 0.60 -17.70
C ASP A 52 -2.58 1.46 -16.56
N LEU A 53 -1.66 2.37 -16.87
CA LEU A 53 -1.13 3.33 -15.90
C LEU A 53 -2.26 4.22 -15.38
N LEU A 54 -2.46 4.21 -14.07
CA LEU A 54 -3.43 5.06 -13.42
C LEU A 54 -2.77 6.32 -12.85
N VAL A 55 -1.66 6.15 -12.12
CA VAL A 55 -0.95 7.25 -11.47
C VAL A 55 0.47 6.86 -11.06
N GLU A 56 1.37 7.84 -11.06
CA GLU A 56 2.65 7.79 -10.37
C GLU A 56 2.55 8.64 -9.10
N TYR A 57 2.70 8.00 -7.93
CA TYR A 57 2.55 8.64 -6.63
C TYR A 57 3.91 8.76 -5.95
N GLU A 58 4.45 9.97 -5.89
CA GLU A 58 5.74 10.24 -5.25
C GLU A 58 5.79 9.78 -3.79
N HIS A 59 6.93 9.25 -3.38
CA HIS A 59 7.16 8.83 -2.00
C HIS A 59 7.16 10.04 -1.08
N ARG A 60 6.22 10.08 -0.13
CA ARG A 60 6.19 11.12 0.92
C ARG A 60 6.97 10.76 2.18
N PHE A 61 7.47 9.52 2.23
CA PHE A 61 8.33 9.00 3.29
C PHE A 61 9.18 7.86 2.73
N PRO A 62 10.28 7.46 3.40
CA PRO A 62 11.17 6.43 2.90
C PRO A 62 10.44 5.11 2.64
N VAL A 63 10.46 4.64 1.39
CA VAL A 63 9.73 3.43 0.99
C VAL A 63 10.15 2.17 1.76
N MET A 64 11.40 2.15 2.25
CA MET A 64 11.90 1.07 3.10
C MET A 64 11.14 0.90 4.42
N ALA A 65 10.42 1.93 4.88
CA ALA A 65 9.59 1.89 6.08
C ALA A 65 8.23 1.18 5.86
N VAL A 66 7.83 0.90 4.61
CA VAL A 66 6.61 0.12 4.34
C VAL A 66 6.84 -1.34 4.68
N GLN A 67 5.99 -1.89 5.54
CA GLN A 67 6.10 -3.27 6.05
C GLN A 67 4.89 -4.15 5.76
N ALA A 68 3.74 -3.55 5.48
CA ALA A 68 2.49 -4.28 5.34
C ALA A 68 1.60 -3.63 4.27
N ILE A 69 0.68 -4.43 3.74
CA ILE A 69 -0.44 -3.97 2.93
C ILE A 69 -1.74 -4.26 3.68
N GLY A 70 -2.64 -3.27 3.71
CA GLY A 70 -3.98 -3.42 4.26
C GLY A 70 -5.01 -3.26 3.15
N ILE A 71 -5.98 -4.18 3.09
CA ILE A 71 -7.10 -4.12 2.15
C ILE A 71 -8.39 -4.09 2.96
N LYS A 72 -9.22 -3.06 2.76
CA LYS A 72 -10.48 -2.86 3.48
C LYS A 72 -11.57 -2.33 2.54
N GLY A 73 -12.82 -2.66 2.85
CA GLY A 73 -14.02 -2.16 2.18
C GLY A 73 -14.69 -3.23 1.31
N ALA A 74 -15.60 -2.79 0.44
CA ALA A 74 -16.33 -3.68 -0.48
C ALA A 74 -15.43 -4.15 -1.62
N VAL A 75 -14.64 -5.19 -1.35
CA VAL A 75 -13.78 -5.89 -2.32
C VAL A 75 -13.73 -7.37 -1.97
N ASN A 76 -13.81 -8.22 -2.99
CA ASN A 76 -13.52 -9.65 -2.86
C ASN A 76 -12.11 -9.90 -3.38
N VAL A 77 -11.19 -10.32 -2.51
CA VAL A 77 -9.79 -10.54 -2.85
C VAL A 77 -9.59 -11.98 -3.28
N GLN A 78 -9.31 -12.19 -4.56
CA GLN A 78 -9.00 -13.53 -5.09
C GLN A 78 -7.54 -13.94 -4.84
N SER A 79 -6.60 -13.01 -4.99
CA SER A 79 -5.17 -13.28 -4.75
C SER A 79 -4.39 -12.00 -4.44
N ILE A 80 -3.27 -12.17 -3.73
CA ILE A 80 -2.27 -11.15 -3.48
C ILE A 80 -0.91 -11.79 -3.80
N ILE A 81 -0.09 -11.12 -4.61
CA ILE A 81 1.21 -11.65 -5.04
C ILE A 81 2.28 -10.59 -4.83
N PHE A 82 3.34 -10.94 -4.11
CA PHE A 82 4.53 -10.14 -3.91
C PHE A 82 5.65 -10.65 -4.83
N LYS A 83 6.34 -9.76 -5.56
CA LYS A 83 7.45 -10.10 -6.46
C LYS A 83 8.56 -9.07 -6.35
N GLY A 84 9.78 -9.45 -6.74
CA GLY A 84 10.90 -8.52 -6.84
C GLY A 84 11.56 -8.16 -5.51
N PHE A 85 11.29 -8.91 -4.44
CA PHE A 85 11.98 -8.75 -3.16
C PHE A 85 13.19 -9.68 -3.11
N GLU A 86 14.40 -9.11 -3.02
CA GLU A 86 15.55 -9.84 -2.49
C GLU A 86 15.39 -9.93 -0.97
N PHE A 87 15.00 -11.08 -0.44
CA PHE A 87 15.09 -11.35 0.99
C PHE A 87 16.56 -11.50 1.38
N LYS A 88 17.33 -10.40 1.39
CA LYS A 88 18.60 -10.37 2.11
C LYS A 88 18.25 -10.43 3.60
N THR A 89 18.78 -11.42 4.30
CA THR A 89 18.49 -11.85 5.68
C THR A 89 18.87 -10.81 6.76
N GLU A 90 18.48 -9.56 6.58
CA GLU A 90 18.86 -8.43 7.43
C GLU A 90 17.64 -7.85 8.18
N TRP A 91 16.68 -8.71 8.51
CA TRP A 91 15.49 -8.32 9.29
C TRP A 91 15.87 -7.60 10.59
N LYS A 92 16.98 -8.00 11.22
CA LYS A 92 17.52 -7.39 12.46
C LYS A 92 18.00 -5.95 12.26
N LYS A 93 18.70 -5.64 11.16
CA LYS A 93 19.13 -4.27 10.83
C LYS A 93 17.94 -3.38 10.49
N ARG A 94 16.95 -3.94 9.79
CA ARG A 94 15.72 -3.22 9.39
C ARG A 94 14.84 -2.86 10.59
N HIS A 95 14.78 -3.71 11.61
CA HIS A 95 13.99 -3.50 12.82
C HIS A 95 14.43 -2.26 13.63
N GLN A 96 15.74 -1.97 13.69
CA GLN A 96 16.28 -0.81 14.42
C GLN A 96 15.97 0.54 13.75
N LEU A 97 15.85 0.59 12.43
CA LEU A 97 15.52 1.82 11.69
C LEU A 97 14.02 2.16 11.73
N ILE A 98 13.16 1.16 11.93
CA ILE A 98 11.71 1.29 11.69
C ILE A 98 10.90 1.53 12.97
N ASN A 99 11.35 1.04 14.13
CA ASN A 99 10.57 1.09 15.38
C ASN A 99 10.26 2.50 15.91
N GLY A 100 10.89 3.56 15.39
CA GLY A 100 10.56 4.95 15.77
C GLY A 100 9.49 5.61 14.91
N ALA A 101 9.28 5.16 13.67
CA ALA A 101 8.44 5.85 12.68
C ALA A 101 7.10 5.15 12.43
N VAL A 102 7.04 3.82 12.53
CA VAL A 102 5.85 3.03 12.12
C VAL A 102 4.82 2.88 13.24
N THR A 103 5.23 2.72 14.48
CA THR A 103 4.33 2.69 15.66
C THR A 103 3.54 3.99 15.75
N ASN A 104 4.20 5.13 15.60
CA ASN A 104 3.54 6.43 15.64
C ASN A 104 2.51 6.63 14.52
N ALA A 105 2.72 6.09 13.32
CA ALA A 105 1.80 6.29 12.20
C ALA A 105 0.64 5.27 12.15
N TYR A 106 0.81 4.07 12.72
CA TYR A 106 -0.23 3.04 12.73
C TYR A 106 -1.19 3.20 13.91
N ASP A 107 -0.66 3.48 15.10
CA ASP A 107 -1.45 3.60 16.34
C ASP A 107 -2.35 4.84 16.35
N SER A 108 -2.07 5.82 15.48
CA SER A 108 -2.86 7.03 15.31
C SER A 108 -3.95 6.94 14.25
N VAL A 109 -4.08 5.83 13.53
CA VAL A 109 -5.22 5.58 12.64
C VAL A 109 -6.38 5.03 13.47
N PRO A 110 -7.48 5.79 13.67
CA PRO A 110 -8.61 5.31 14.46
C PRO A 110 -9.24 4.09 13.77
N HIS A 111 -9.44 3.01 14.52
CA HIS A 111 -9.96 1.72 14.03
C HIS A 111 -9.09 1.04 12.97
N ALA A 112 -7.76 1.20 13.06
CA ALA A 112 -6.84 0.33 12.33
C ALA A 112 -7.17 -1.15 12.62
N PRO A 113 -7.22 -2.03 11.60
CA PRO A 113 -7.37 -3.46 11.82
C PRO A 113 -6.17 -3.99 12.63
N SER A 114 -6.28 -5.17 13.25
CA SER A 114 -5.12 -5.77 13.91
C SER A 114 -4.01 -6.04 12.89
N LEU A 115 -2.77 -5.63 13.20
CA LEU A 115 -1.59 -6.01 12.41
C LEU A 115 -1.51 -7.53 12.35
N SER A 116 -1.75 -8.09 11.17
CA SER A 116 -1.45 -9.49 10.90
C SER A 116 -0.01 -9.53 10.43
N LEU A 117 0.89 -10.10 11.24
CA LEU A 117 2.24 -10.39 10.78
C LEU A 117 2.15 -11.41 9.64
N ILE A 118 2.50 -10.98 8.42
CA ILE A 118 2.61 -11.90 7.29
C ILE A 118 4.00 -12.53 7.39
N GLU A 119 4.10 -13.68 8.06
CA GLU A 119 5.27 -14.54 7.98
C GLU A 119 5.26 -15.23 6.61
N GLY A 120 6.08 -14.74 5.68
CA GLY A 120 6.29 -15.43 4.41
C GLY A 120 7.10 -16.69 4.64
N THR A 121 6.49 -17.87 4.51
CA THR A 121 7.22 -19.13 4.44
C THR A 121 7.92 -19.25 3.09
N GLN A 122 9.24 -19.42 3.09
CA GLN A 122 10.04 -19.62 1.89
C GLN A 122 10.06 -21.13 1.55
N TYR A 123 9.69 -21.49 0.32
CA TYR A 123 9.97 -22.82 -0.24
C TYR A 123 11.18 -22.70 -1.18
N TYR A 124 12.15 -23.61 -1.00
CA TYR A 124 13.37 -23.72 -1.82
C TYR A 124 13.07 -24.33 -3.18
#